data_AF-A0A2D4KDF3-F1
#
_entry.id   AF-A0A2D4KDF3-F1
#
_cell.length_a   1.000
_cell.length_b   1.000
_cell.length_c   1.000
_cell.angle_alpha   90.00
_cell.angle_beta   90.00
_cell.angle_gamma   90.00
#
_symmetry.space_group_name_H-M   'P 1'
#
loop_
_entity.id
_entity.type
_entity.pdbx_description
1 polymer ?
#
loop_
_entity_poly.entity_id
_entity_poly.type
_entity_poly.pdbx_seq_one_letter_code
_entity_poly.pdbx_strand_id
1 'polypeptide(L)'
;DYGYKVQHYFPSNYVEDMSSDNMEELENQIFEDNPLGSLCRGILDLNLYTVVKMPQGNHGKSFVFVLEPKNVEDPPVEFATDKVEEWFEWFQSIREITWRTVEEKTLKGYLEKKQLIAMELSDLVIYCIPTSKTKDNLDNPDFKEIRSFVETKAESIVKQKPSDLLKYNQKGLTRIYPKGQRVDSSNYDPFRFWFCGVQMVALNFQTPDKFMQMNQALFSLNGWTGFVLQPESMRNEAYDPMPNECKKKLQMILTVRVIAARHLPKSGRSIACPFVEVEICGTEYDNNKFKTTVVNDNGLNPVWTFQE
;
A
#
# COMPACT_ATOMS: atom_id res chain seq x y z
N ASP A 1 13.79 1.22 -42.61
CA ASP A 1 14.28 2.23 -43.58
C ASP A 1 15.76 2.45 -43.36
N TYR A 2 16.56 2.48 -44.44
CA TYR A 2 18.01 2.68 -44.33
C TYR A 2 18.53 3.37 -45.61
N GLY A 3 19.21 4.51 -45.45
CA GLY A 3 19.58 5.37 -46.59
C GLY A 3 18.34 5.96 -47.29
N TYR A 4 18.33 5.99 -48.63
CA TYR A 4 17.22 6.51 -49.44
C TYR A 4 16.08 5.50 -49.71
N LYS A 5 16.08 4.33 -49.07
CA LYS A 5 15.09 3.25 -49.31
C LYS A 5 14.17 3.05 -48.11
N VAL A 6 12.87 3.02 -48.39
CA VAL A 6 11.78 2.95 -47.42
C VAL A 6 11.04 1.61 -47.57
N GLN A 7 10.82 0.89 -46.46
CA GLN A 7 10.03 -0.36 -46.35
C GLN A 7 10.53 -1.54 -47.22
N HIS A 8 11.85 -1.68 -47.37
CA HIS A 8 12.46 -2.83 -48.02
C HIS A 8 12.78 -3.96 -47.04
N TYR A 9 12.71 -5.20 -47.53
CA TYR A 9 13.11 -6.40 -46.78
C TYR A 9 14.62 -6.46 -46.56
N PHE A 10 15.02 -6.98 -45.41
CA PHE A 10 16.41 -7.34 -45.10
C PHE A 10 16.45 -8.66 -44.31
N PRO A 11 17.56 -9.40 -44.35
CA PRO A 11 17.72 -10.63 -43.58
C PRO A 11 17.84 -10.33 -42.08
N SER A 12 16.93 -10.86 -41.27
CA SER A 12 16.90 -10.61 -39.82
C SER A 12 18.09 -11.19 -39.06
N ASN A 13 18.78 -12.19 -39.61
CA ASN A 13 19.97 -12.79 -39.03
C ASN A 13 21.25 -11.95 -39.18
N TYR A 14 21.16 -10.75 -39.76
CA TYR A 14 22.27 -9.80 -39.92
C TYR A 14 22.10 -8.55 -39.02
N VAL A 15 21.09 -8.54 -38.14
CA VAL A 15 20.81 -7.43 -37.22
C VAL A 15 20.57 -7.96 -35.81
N GLU A 16 20.82 -7.12 -34.81
CA GLU A 16 20.46 -7.37 -33.42
C GLU A 16 19.45 -6.30 -32.97
N ASP A 17 18.45 -6.69 -32.19
CA ASP A 17 17.49 -5.76 -31.63
C ASP A 17 18.19 -4.88 -30.59
N MET A 18 18.07 -3.56 -30.74
CA MET A 18 18.63 -2.60 -29.78
C MET A 18 17.79 -2.62 -28.50
N SER A 19 18.35 -3.13 -27.39
CA SER A 19 17.69 -3.13 -26.08
C SER A 19 17.66 -1.72 -25.48
N SER A 20 16.47 -1.20 -25.17
CA SER A 20 16.29 0.04 -24.40
C SER A 20 16.25 -0.27 -22.90
N ASP A 21 17.38 -0.68 -22.32
CA ASP A 21 17.50 -0.86 -20.87
C ASP A 21 18.11 0.41 -20.24
N ASN A 22 17.22 1.29 -19.75
CA ASN A 22 17.57 2.39 -18.85
C ASN A 22 16.47 2.50 -17.76
N MET A 23 16.30 1.43 -16.97
CA MET A 23 15.20 1.30 -16.00
C MET A 23 15.60 1.32 -14.53
N GLU A 24 16.86 1.57 -14.15
CA GLU A 24 17.25 1.57 -12.73
C GLU A 24 17.28 2.96 -12.05
N GLU A 25 17.48 4.05 -12.79
CA GLU A 25 17.64 5.38 -12.16
C GLU A 25 16.34 6.21 -12.07
N LEU A 26 15.31 5.88 -12.86
CA LEU A 26 14.03 6.60 -12.87
C LEU A 26 13.03 6.12 -11.79
N GLU A 27 13.30 4.97 -11.18
CA GLU A 27 12.41 4.30 -10.22
C GLU A 27 12.19 5.14 -8.94
N ASN A 28 13.22 5.80 -8.40
CA ASN A 28 13.13 6.31 -7.02
C ASN A 28 12.31 7.61 -6.81
N GLN A 29 11.89 8.32 -7.87
CA GLN A 29 11.14 9.59 -7.72
C GLN A 29 9.70 9.56 -8.27
N ILE A 30 9.32 8.58 -9.10
CA ILE A 30 8.02 8.60 -9.80
C ILE A 30 6.92 7.77 -9.06
N PHE A 31 7.25 7.01 -8.02
CA PHE A 31 6.33 6.03 -7.43
C PHE A 31 5.39 6.50 -6.31
N GLU A 32 5.58 7.67 -5.69
CA GLU A 32 4.71 8.05 -4.56
C GLU A 32 3.26 8.34 -4.97
N ASP A 33 3.05 8.90 -6.16
CA ASP A 33 1.72 9.27 -6.69
C ASP A 33 1.18 8.30 -7.75
N ASN A 34 1.95 7.28 -8.14
CA ASN A 34 1.51 6.32 -9.15
C ASN A 34 0.35 5.46 -8.62
N PRO A 35 -0.77 5.32 -9.35
CA PRO A 35 -1.92 4.52 -8.92
C PRO A 35 -1.61 3.03 -8.66
N LEU A 36 -0.54 2.49 -9.26
CA LEU A 36 -0.08 1.11 -9.08
C LEU A 36 0.95 0.94 -7.94
N GLY A 37 1.41 2.03 -7.31
CA GLY A 37 2.39 1.98 -6.23
C GLY A 37 3.60 1.09 -6.53
N SER A 38 3.88 0.13 -5.64
CA SER A 38 4.99 -0.84 -5.75
C SER A 38 4.87 -1.82 -6.92
N LEU A 39 3.68 -1.98 -7.52
CA LEU A 39 3.48 -2.85 -8.67
C LEU A 39 3.74 -2.15 -10.01
N CYS A 40 4.00 -0.84 -10.00
CA CYS A 40 4.34 -0.13 -11.23
C CYS A 40 5.68 -0.64 -11.79
N ARG A 41 5.66 -1.03 -13.07
CA ARG A 41 6.85 -1.52 -13.80
C ARG A 41 7.31 -0.58 -14.91
N GLY A 42 6.53 0.44 -15.23
CA GLY A 42 6.80 1.33 -16.35
C GLY A 42 5.71 2.38 -16.49
N ILE A 43 6.08 3.51 -17.10
CA ILE A 43 5.21 4.66 -17.28
C ILE A 43 5.34 5.14 -18.72
N LEU A 44 4.21 5.30 -19.40
CA LEU A 44 4.14 5.83 -20.76
C LEU A 44 3.40 7.17 -20.74
N ASP A 45 4.05 8.23 -21.21
CA ASP A 45 3.38 9.50 -21.47
C ASP A 45 2.63 9.40 -22.81
N LEU A 46 1.32 9.16 -22.74
CA LEU A 46 0.47 8.97 -23.91
C LEU A 46 0.50 10.15 -24.89
N ASN A 47 0.88 11.37 -24.47
CA ASN A 47 0.98 12.51 -25.38
C ASN A 47 2.08 12.35 -26.44
N LEU A 48 3.08 11.51 -26.17
CA LEU A 48 4.20 11.24 -27.07
C LEU A 48 3.90 10.13 -28.08
N TYR A 49 2.74 9.47 -27.99
CA TYR A 49 2.38 8.33 -28.82
C TYR A 49 1.10 8.57 -29.64
N THR A 50 0.92 7.76 -30.68
CA THR A 50 -0.31 7.62 -31.45
C THR A 50 -0.77 6.17 -31.35
N VAL A 51 -2.06 5.95 -31.06
CA VAL A 51 -2.62 4.60 -30.99
C VAL A 51 -3.04 4.11 -32.39
N VAL A 52 -2.54 2.95 -32.79
CA VAL A 52 -2.75 2.34 -34.11
C VAL A 52 -3.33 0.93 -33.96
N LYS A 53 -4.34 0.59 -34.78
CA LYS A 53 -4.93 -0.76 -34.83
C LYS A 53 -4.05 -1.68 -35.65
N MET A 54 -3.83 -2.91 -35.18
CA MET A 54 -3.24 -4.00 -35.98
C MET A 54 -4.36 -4.92 -36.52
N PRO A 55 -4.78 -4.81 -37.79
CA PRO A 55 -5.97 -5.50 -38.30
C PRO A 55 -5.82 -7.02 -38.39
N GLN A 56 -4.59 -7.52 -38.54
CA GLN A 56 -4.29 -8.94 -38.67
C GLN A 56 -3.82 -9.58 -37.35
N GLY A 57 -3.80 -8.81 -36.26
CA GLY A 57 -3.17 -9.23 -35.02
C GLY A 57 -1.63 -9.32 -35.14
N ASN A 58 -0.98 -9.80 -34.09
CA ASN A 58 0.46 -10.09 -34.09
C ASN A 58 0.77 -11.26 -33.14
N HIS A 59 1.86 -12.01 -33.39
CA HIS A 59 2.33 -13.11 -32.54
C HIS A 59 1.26 -14.12 -32.09
N GLY A 60 0.31 -14.45 -32.97
CA GLY A 60 -0.79 -15.38 -32.67
C GLY A 60 -1.91 -14.81 -31.80
N LYS A 61 -1.92 -13.50 -31.52
CA LYS A 61 -2.99 -12.77 -30.85
C LYS A 61 -3.82 -11.99 -31.88
N SER A 62 -5.14 -12.17 -31.86
CA SER A 62 -6.05 -11.58 -32.85
C SER A 62 -6.40 -10.11 -32.59
N PHE A 63 -6.34 -9.66 -31.34
CA PHE A 63 -6.77 -8.32 -30.93
C PHE A 63 -5.58 -7.53 -30.39
N VAL A 64 -4.90 -6.80 -31.29
CA VAL A 64 -3.66 -6.07 -30.97
C VAL A 64 -3.80 -4.60 -31.38
N PHE A 65 -3.31 -3.70 -30.53
CA PHE A 65 -3.08 -2.30 -30.88
C PHE A 65 -1.67 -1.89 -30.47
N VAL A 66 -1.11 -0.90 -31.15
CA VAL A 66 0.26 -0.43 -30.95
C VAL A 66 0.24 1.04 -30.60
N LEU A 67 1.06 1.42 -29.62
CA LEU A 67 1.42 2.81 -29.38
C LEU A 67 2.69 3.11 -30.17
N GLU A 68 2.51 3.79 -31.31
CA GLU A 68 3.61 4.27 -32.13
C GLU A 68 4.11 5.61 -31.59
N PRO A 69 5.39 5.75 -31.24
CA PRO A 69 5.92 7.00 -30.74
C PRO A 69 5.98 8.04 -31.87
N LYS A 70 5.75 9.30 -31.49
CA LYS A 70 5.89 10.44 -32.40
C LYS A 70 7.36 10.71 -32.74
N ASN A 71 8.28 10.34 -31.85
CA ASN A 71 9.71 10.33 -32.11
C ASN A 71 10.12 8.94 -32.62
N VAL A 72 10.78 8.89 -33.78
CA VAL A 72 11.10 7.64 -34.49
C VAL A 72 12.21 6.84 -33.77
N GLU A 73 12.96 7.47 -32.86
CA GLU A 73 13.99 6.82 -32.07
C GLU A 73 13.43 6.03 -30.87
N ASP A 74 12.21 6.34 -30.42
CA ASP A 74 11.59 5.64 -29.31
C ASP A 74 10.99 4.30 -29.80
N PRO A 75 11.02 3.24 -28.96
CA PRO A 75 10.46 1.95 -29.36
C PRO A 75 8.91 1.97 -29.32
N PRO A 76 8.23 1.33 -30.29
CA PRO A 76 6.79 1.12 -30.21
C PRO A 76 6.43 0.11 -29.12
N VAL A 77 5.24 0.29 -28.52
CA VAL A 77 4.74 -0.63 -27.48
C VAL A 77 3.47 -1.31 -27.98
N GLU A 78 3.50 -2.64 -28.06
CA GLU A 78 2.37 -3.44 -28.50
C GLU A 78 1.54 -3.95 -27.32
N PHE A 79 0.22 -3.87 -27.45
CA PHE A 79 -0.74 -4.36 -26.47
C PHE A 79 -1.68 -5.36 -27.12
N ALA A 80 -1.86 -6.50 -26.46
CA ALA A 80 -2.76 -7.57 -26.90
C ALA A 80 -3.82 -7.84 -25.82
N THR A 81 -5.06 -8.09 -26.25
CA THR A 81 -6.14 -8.56 -25.39
C THR A 81 -6.68 -9.89 -25.90
N ASP A 82 -7.42 -10.61 -25.05
CA ASP A 82 -8.05 -11.88 -25.43
C ASP A 82 -9.46 -11.68 -26.02
N LYS A 83 -10.05 -10.50 -25.86
CA LYS A 83 -11.42 -10.15 -26.30
C LYS A 83 -11.47 -8.88 -27.12
N VAL A 84 -12.38 -8.86 -28.10
CA VAL A 84 -12.61 -7.71 -28.99
C VAL A 84 -13.24 -6.53 -28.26
N GLU A 85 -14.06 -6.80 -27.25
CA GLU A 85 -14.71 -5.76 -26.43
C GLU A 85 -13.67 -5.01 -25.60
N GLU A 86 -12.81 -5.74 -24.89
CA GLU A 86 -11.71 -5.15 -24.11
C GLU A 86 -10.73 -4.40 -25.04
N TRP A 87 -10.42 -4.97 -26.21
CA TRP A 87 -9.60 -4.30 -27.21
C TRP A 87 -10.20 -2.95 -27.62
N PHE A 88 -11.49 -2.92 -27.92
CA PHE A 88 -12.19 -1.72 -28.34
C PHE A 88 -12.27 -0.68 -27.21
N GLU A 89 -12.57 -1.10 -25.98
CA GLU A 89 -12.59 -0.22 -24.80
C GLU A 89 -11.24 0.45 -24.54
N TRP A 90 -10.15 -0.33 -24.55
CA TRP A 90 -8.80 0.19 -24.36
C TRP A 90 -8.38 1.12 -25.50
N PHE A 91 -8.59 0.70 -26.75
CA PHE A 91 -8.25 1.50 -27.92
C PHE A 91 -8.97 2.84 -27.93
N GLN A 92 -10.29 2.85 -27.68
CA GLN A 92 -11.07 4.09 -27.62
C GLN A 92 -10.64 4.97 -26.45
N SER A 93 -10.43 4.41 -25.26
CA SER A 93 -10.01 5.17 -24.09
C SER A 93 -8.66 5.87 -24.31
N ILE A 94 -7.67 5.15 -24.85
CA ILE A 94 -6.35 5.72 -25.15
C ILE A 94 -6.44 6.76 -26.27
N ARG A 95 -7.21 6.48 -27.32
CA ARG A 95 -7.45 7.44 -28.41
C ARG A 95 -8.12 8.71 -27.90
N GLU A 96 -9.11 8.59 -27.02
CA GLU A 96 -9.75 9.73 -26.38
C GLU A 96 -8.75 10.51 -25.54
N ILE A 97 -7.91 9.87 -24.71
CA ILE A 97 -6.90 10.56 -23.89
C ILE A 97 -5.89 11.30 -24.76
N THR A 98 -5.43 10.71 -25.85
CA THR A 98 -4.47 11.32 -26.78
C THR A 98 -5.06 12.50 -27.58
N TRP A 99 -6.40 12.59 -27.65
CA TRP A 99 -7.12 13.64 -28.39
C TRP A 99 -7.84 14.65 -27.48
N ARG A 100 -8.06 14.35 -26.20
CA ARG A 100 -8.88 15.14 -25.26
C ARG A 100 -8.11 16.29 -24.60
N THR A 101 -8.75 17.46 -24.60
CA THR A 101 -8.56 18.55 -23.64
C THR A 101 -9.24 18.23 -22.29
N VAL A 102 -8.78 18.90 -21.22
CA VAL A 102 -9.01 18.65 -19.77
C VAL A 102 -10.49 18.52 -19.28
N GLU A 103 -11.49 18.78 -20.12
CA GLU A 103 -12.86 19.12 -19.70
C GLU A 103 -13.68 17.94 -19.12
N GLU A 104 -13.52 16.71 -19.60
CA GLU A 104 -14.40 15.58 -19.21
C GLU A 104 -14.09 14.93 -17.85
N LYS A 105 -12.87 15.09 -17.32
CA LYS A 105 -12.57 14.71 -15.91
C LYS A 105 -13.43 15.48 -14.90
N THR A 106 -13.84 16.69 -15.27
CA THR A 106 -14.63 17.59 -14.42
C THR A 106 -16.07 17.09 -14.23
N LEU A 107 -16.65 16.42 -15.25
CA LEU A 107 -18.04 15.99 -15.23
C LEU A 107 -18.28 14.77 -14.33
N LYS A 108 -17.37 13.79 -14.33
CA LYS A 108 -17.49 12.60 -13.47
C LYS A 108 -17.38 12.96 -11.99
N GLY A 109 -16.40 13.78 -11.62
CA GLY A 109 -16.28 14.30 -10.25
C GLY A 109 -17.44 15.20 -9.82
N TYR A 110 -18.11 15.87 -10.77
CA TYR A 110 -19.34 16.61 -10.52
C TYR A 110 -20.54 15.70 -10.22
N LEU A 111 -20.70 14.61 -10.98
CA LEU A 111 -21.77 13.62 -10.79
C LEU A 111 -21.62 12.86 -9.47
N GLU A 112 -20.39 12.47 -9.11
CA GLU A 112 -20.08 11.84 -7.81
C GLU A 112 -20.41 12.77 -6.64
N LYS A 113 -20.11 14.07 -6.75
CA LYS A 113 -20.49 15.08 -5.74
C LYS A 113 -21.99 15.32 -5.65
N LYS A 114 -22.76 14.94 -6.67
CA LYS A 114 -24.22 15.14 -6.76
C LYS A 114 -25.03 13.88 -6.48
N GLN A 115 -24.41 12.75 -6.13
CA GLN A 115 -25.16 11.59 -5.70
C GLN A 115 -26.00 11.93 -4.47
N LEU A 116 -27.31 11.84 -4.63
CA LEU A 116 -28.27 12.00 -3.54
C LEU A 116 -28.34 10.69 -2.76
N ILE A 117 -28.30 10.78 -1.43
CA ILE A 117 -28.42 9.62 -0.54
C ILE A 117 -29.92 9.39 -0.29
N ALA A 118 -30.38 8.15 -0.46
CA ALA A 118 -31.76 7.77 -0.14
C ALA A 118 -32.03 7.95 1.36
N MET A 119 -33.19 8.51 1.70
CA MET A 119 -33.55 8.85 3.09
C MET A 119 -33.64 7.59 3.95
N GLU A 120 -34.19 6.50 3.40
CA GLU A 120 -34.30 5.20 4.06
C GLU A 120 -32.94 4.62 4.46
N LEU A 121 -31.89 4.92 3.69
CA LEU A 121 -30.52 4.52 4.03
C LEU A 121 -29.90 5.47 5.07
N SER A 122 -30.19 6.77 4.95
CA SER A 122 -29.73 7.79 5.91
C SER A 122 -30.28 7.55 7.31
N ASP A 123 -31.54 7.14 7.41
CA ASP A 123 -32.24 6.92 8.70
C ASP A 123 -31.65 5.74 9.51
N LEU A 124 -30.90 4.84 8.86
CA LEU A 124 -30.20 3.73 9.54
C LEU A 124 -28.93 4.18 10.28
N VAL A 125 -28.40 5.37 9.99
CA VAL A 125 -27.13 5.86 10.54
C VAL A 125 -27.36 6.63 11.85
N ILE A 126 -27.37 5.89 12.96
CA ILE A 126 -27.58 6.46 14.30
C ILE A 126 -26.26 6.90 14.97
N TYR A 127 -25.24 6.05 14.84
CA TYR A 127 -23.85 6.29 15.24
C TYR A 127 -22.94 6.11 14.03
N CYS A 128 -21.68 6.54 14.15
CA CYS A 128 -20.73 6.54 13.04
C CYS A 128 -21.22 7.38 11.85
N ILE A 129 -21.84 8.52 12.14
CA ILE A 129 -22.25 9.50 11.11
C ILE A 129 -20.97 10.05 10.46
N PRO A 130 -20.75 9.84 9.15
CA PRO A 130 -19.50 10.23 8.51
C PRO A 130 -19.44 11.75 8.30
N THR A 131 -18.47 12.41 8.94
CA THR A 131 -18.25 13.84 8.78
C THR A 131 -17.17 14.08 7.73
N SER A 132 -17.49 14.82 6.65
CA SER A 132 -16.55 15.09 5.54
C SER A 132 -16.07 16.53 5.47
N LYS A 133 -16.95 17.51 5.75
CA LYS A 133 -16.65 18.95 5.57
C LYS A 133 -15.68 19.51 6.61
N THR A 134 -15.73 19.01 7.84
CA THR A 134 -14.95 19.52 8.99
C THR A 134 -14.05 18.46 9.60
N LYS A 135 -13.79 17.35 8.88
CA LYS A 135 -13.06 16.19 9.43
C LYS A 135 -11.65 16.52 9.91
N ASP A 136 -11.01 17.52 9.33
CA ASP A 136 -9.66 17.97 9.72
C ASP A 136 -9.66 18.81 11.01
N ASN A 137 -10.83 19.30 11.46
CA ASN A 137 -10.96 20.05 12.70
C ASN A 137 -11.21 19.10 13.88
N LEU A 138 -10.16 18.78 14.64
CA LEU A 138 -10.20 17.86 15.79
C LEU A 138 -10.93 18.40 17.04
N ASP A 139 -11.39 19.65 17.00
CA ASP A 139 -12.15 20.25 18.10
C ASP A 139 -13.60 19.75 18.15
N ASN A 140 -14.21 19.88 19.33
CA ASN A 140 -15.64 19.59 19.59
C ASN A 140 -16.12 18.22 19.05
N PRO A 141 -15.56 17.10 19.55
CA PRO A 141 -15.99 15.77 19.14
C PRO A 141 -17.47 15.53 19.47
N ASP A 142 -18.24 15.11 18.46
CA ASP A 142 -19.55 14.49 18.66
C ASP A 142 -19.40 12.97 18.71
N PHE A 143 -19.92 12.34 19.76
CA PHE A 143 -19.85 10.91 19.99
C PHE A 143 -20.62 10.09 18.93
N LYS A 144 -21.51 10.73 18.17
CA LYS A 144 -22.22 10.08 17.05
C LYS A 144 -21.41 10.09 15.76
N GLU A 145 -20.41 10.95 15.65
CA GLU A 145 -19.65 11.13 14.42
C GLU A 145 -18.47 10.16 14.30
N ILE A 146 -18.13 9.83 13.05
CA ILE A 146 -16.88 9.16 12.70
C ILE A 146 -16.12 9.96 11.65
N ARG A 147 -14.79 9.99 11.79
CA ARG A 147 -13.90 10.61 10.81
C ARG A 147 -13.02 9.57 10.15
N SER A 148 -13.10 9.51 8.83
CA SER A 148 -12.33 8.57 8.03
C SER A 148 -11.17 9.27 7.30
N PHE A 149 -9.96 8.77 7.51
CA PHE A 149 -8.74 9.26 6.88
C PHE A 149 -8.05 8.16 6.10
N VAL A 150 -7.54 8.50 4.92
CA VAL A 150 -6.52 7.69 4.25
C VAL A 150 -5.24 7.73 5.09
N GLU A 151 -4.47 6.64 5.11
CA GLU A 151 -3.23 6.50 5.91
C GLU A 151 -2.30 7.72 5.80
N THR A 152 -2.09 8.27 4.61
CA THR A 152 -1.17 9.40 4.37
C THR A 152 -1.64 10.69 5.05
N LYS A 153 -2.96 10.94 5.03
CA LYS A 153 -3.56 12.07 5.76
C LYS A 153 -3.49 11.85 7.26
N ALA A 154 -3.76 10.62 7.72
CA ALA A 154 -3.67 10.29 9.14
C ALA A 154 -2.23 10.44 9.66
N GLU A 155 -1.23 9.98 8.91
CA GLU A 155 0.20 10.18 9.23
C GLU A 155 0.54 11.67 9.34
N SER A 156 0.05 12.50 8.41
CA SER A 156 0.23 13.95 8.50
C SER A 156 -0.38 14.54 9.78
N ILE A 157 -1.54 14.05 10.21
CA ILE A 157 -2.18 14.49 11.46
C ILE A 157 -1.37 14.04 12.67
N VAL A 158 -0.93 12.78 12.71
CA VAL A 158 -0.09 12.26 13.80
C VAL A 158 1.23 13.02 13.90
N LYS A 159 1.85 13.41 12.77
CA LYS A 159 3.08 14.22 12.78
C LYS A 159 2.88 15.64 13.31
N GLN A 160 1.74 16.27 13.01
CA GLN A 160 1.51 17.69 13.33
C GLN A 160 0.81 17.89 14.67
N LYS A 161 -0.17 17.04 15.00
CA LYS A 161 -1.11 17.22 16.11
C LYS A 161 -1.49 15.88 16.77
N PRO A 162 -0.52 15.07 17.24
CA PRO A 162 -0.82 13.74 17.78
C PRO A 162 -1.67 13.80 19.06
N SER A 163 -1.39 14.77 19.96
CA SER A 163 -2.16 14.94 21.19
C SER A 163 -3.60 15.40 20.94
N ASP A 164 -3.85 16.21 19.91
CA ASP A 164 -5.21 16.64 19.56
C ASP A 164 -6.01 15.48 18.98
N LEU A 165 -5.37 14.62 18.19
CA LEU A 165 -6.00 13.40 17.68
C LEU A 165 -6.36 12.43 18.81
N LEU A 166 -5.46 12.26 19.79
CA LEU A 166 -5.75 11.46 20.98
C LEU A 166 -6.95 12.03 21.77
N LYS A 167 -6.96 13.34 22.04
CA LYS A 167 -8.07 14.01 22.74
C LYS A 167 -9.39 13.85 21.99
N TYR A 168 -9.37 13.97 20.66
CA TYR A 168 -10.55 13.71 19.84
C TYR A 168 -11.04 12.27 20.02
N ASN A 169 -10.13 11.27 19.94
CA ASN A 169 -10.47 9.85 20.02
C ASN A 169 -10.96 9.37 21.40
N GLN A 170 -10.83 10.18 22.45
CA GLN A 170 -11.45 9.90 23.75
C GLN A 170 -12.98 10.07 23.73
N LYS A 171 -13.52 10.80 22.74
CA LYS A 171 -14.96 11.12 22.65
C LYS A 171 -15.57 10.82 21.27
N GLY A 172 -14.80 10.94 20.20
CA GLY A 172 -15.20 10.65 18.82
C GLY A 172 -14.50 9.41 18.26
N LEU A 173 -15.00 8.90 17.13
CA LEU A 173 -14.41 7.73 16.45
C LEU A 173 -13.57 8.15 15.24
N THR A 174 -12.40 7.54 15.10
CA THR A 174 -11.56 7.68 13.91
C THR A 174 -11.40 6.34 13.21
N ARG A 175 -11.58 6.35 11.89
CA ARG A 175 -11.25 5.24 10.98
C ARG A 175 -10.08 5.61 10.08
N ILE A 176 -9.10 4.73 10.00
CA ILE A 176 -7.98 4.85 9.06
C ILE A 176 -8.04 3.68 8.10
N TYR A 177 -7.71 3.91 6.84
CA TYR A 177 -7.68 2.87 5.82
C TYR A 177 -6.48 3.05 4.88
N PRO A 178 -6.02 1.97 4.21
CA PRO A 178 -4.86 2.01 3.36
C PRO A 178 -5.04 2.96 2.16
N LYS A 179 -3.96 3.55 1.67
CA LYS A 179 -4.01 4.38 0.45
C LYS A 179 -4.34 3.52 -0.78
N GLY A 180 -5.00 4.12 -1.77
CA GLY A 180 -5.41 3.42 -2.99
C GLY A 180 -4.26 2.84 -3.80
N GLN A 181 -3.05 3.42 -3.67
CA GLN A 181 -1.83 2.95 -4.33
C GLN A 181 -1.31 1.61 -3.80
N ARG A 182 -1.84 1.09 -2.69
CA ARG A 182 -1.54 -0.26 -2.18
C ARG A 182 -2.37 -1.30 -2.92
N VAL A 183 -2.21 -1.35 -4.24
CA VAL A 183 -2.87 -2.33 -5.12
C VAL A 183 -2.42 -3.76 -4.84
N ASP A 184 -1.23 -3.93 -4.25
CA ASP A 184 -0.71 -5.19 -3.72
C ASP A 184 -1.39 -5.62 -2.41
N SER A 185 -2.33 -4.84 -1.89
CA SER A 185 -2.99 -5.04 -0.60
C SER A 185 -2.04 -5.05 0.61
N SER A 186 -0.84 -4.49 0.50
CA SER A 186 0.06 -4.31 1.64
C SER A 186 -0.60 -3.47 2.76
N ASN A 187 -0.19 -3.68 4.01
CA ASN A 187 -0.64 -2.87 5.14
C ASN A 187 0.36 -1.79 5.54
N TYR A 188 -0.16 -0.73 6.16
CA TYR A 188 0.62 0.28 6.86
C TYR A 188 0.86 -0.11 8.32
N ASP A 189 1.77 0.60 8.99
CA ASP A 189 2.04 0.39 10.42
C ASP A 189 0.89 0.91 11.30
N PRO A 190 0.16 0.04 12.04
CA PRO A 190 -0.98 0.44 12.84
C PRO A 190 -0.59 1.08 14.17
N PHE A 191 0.63 0.88 14.68
CA PHE A 191 1.02 1.26 16.05
C PHE A 191 0.92 2.76 16.29
N ARG A 192 1.43 3.57 15.36
CA ARG A 192 1.39 5.04 15.44
C ARG A 192 -0.03 5.58 15.62
N PHE A 193 -1.02 4.91 15.02
CA PHE A 193 -2.42 5.28 15.13
C PHE A 193 -3.07 4.78 16.41
N TRP A 194 -2.77 3.55 16.82
CA TRP A 194 -3.21 3.02 18.11
C TRP A 194 -2.70 3.89 19.26
N PHE A 195 -1.45 4.38 19.23
CA PHE A 195 -0.92 5.29 20.25
C PHE A 195 -1.65 6.63 20.31
N CYS A 196 -2.25 7.08 19.21
CA CYS A 196 -3.12 8.26 19.17
C CYS A 196 -4.59 7.93 19.46
N GLY A 197 -4.88 6.74 20.01
CA GLY A 197 -6.22 6.34 20.43
C GLY A 197 -7.17 5.96 19.29
N VAL A 198 -6.69 5.85 18.05
CA VAL A 198 -7.53 5.50 16.89
C VAL A 198 -8.10 4.08 17.07
N GLN A 199 -9.41 3.95 16.94
CA GLN A 199 -10.14 2.70 17.23
C GLN A 199 -10.28 1.82 15.98
N MET A 200 -10.59 2.40 14.82
CA MET A 200 -10.86 1.66 13.59
C MET A 200 -9.67 1.75 12.62
N VAL A 201 -8.58 1.09 12.95
CA VAL A 201 -7.40 0.99 12.08
C VAL A 201 -7.63 -0.18 11.10
N ALA A 202 -8.20 0.13 9.93
CA ALA A 202 -8.59 -0.90 8.95
C ALA A 202 -7.38 -1.39 8.16
N LEU A 203 -7.18 -2.71 8.18
CA LEU A 203 -6.12 -3.41 7.46
C LEU A 203 -6.71 -4.37 6.42
N ASN A 204 -5.90 -4.74 5.43
CA ASN A 204 -6.19 -5.74 4.41
C ASN A 204 -5.98 -7.16 4.99
N PHE A 205 -7.05 -7.78 5.50
CA PHE A 205 -7.03 -9.09 6.18
C PHE A 205 -6.53 -10.24 5.31
N GLN A 206 -6.65 -10.12 3.99
CA GLN A 206 -6.15 -11.10 3.03
C GLN A 206 -4.62 -11.16 2.96
N THR A 207 -3.92 -10.16 3.48
CA THR A 207 -2.46 -10.03 3.40
C THR A 207 -1.81 -10.51 4.70
N PRO A 208 -1.07 -11.64 4.71
CA PRO A 208 -0.45 -12.19 5.92
C PRO A 208 0.87 -11.49 6.27
N ASP A 209 0.90 -10.17 6.20
CA ASP A 209 2.09 -9.37 6.51
C ASP A 209 2.29 -9.16 8.02
N LYS A 210 3.40 -8.52 8.38
CA LYS A 210 3.76 -8.20 9.76
C LYS A 210 2.63 -7.47 10.48
N PHE A 211 1.99 -6.49 9.85
CA PHE A 211 1.00 -5.65 10.51
C PHE A 211 -0.32 -6.38 10.76
N MET A 212 -0.69 -7.31 9.88
CA MET A 212 -1.78 -8.23 10.13
C MET A 212 -1.49 -9.17 11.30
N GLN A 213 -0.25 -9.68 11.40
CA GLN A 213 0.17 -10.49 12.56
C GLN A 213 0.08 -9.70 13.87
N MET A 214 0.47 -8.42 13.87
CA MET A 214 0.35 -7.53 15.04
C MET A 214 -1.12 -7.27 15.41
N ASN A 215 -1.99 -7.07 14.42
CA ASN A 215 -3.42 -6.91 14.64
C ASN A 215 -4.04 -8.17 15.26
N GLN A 216 -3.72 -9.35 14.74
CA GLN A 216 -4.16 -10.63 15.31
C GLN A 216 -3.64 -10.81 16.73
N ALA A 217 -2.37 -10.46 17.00
CA ALA A 217 -1.80 -10.53 18.35
C ALA A 217 -2.52 -9.61 19.34
N LEU A 218 -2.76 -8.34 18.97
CA LEU A 218 -3.48 -7.38 19.81
C LEU A 218 -4.90 -7.87 20.12
N PHE A 219 -5.66 -8.27 19.09
CA PHE A 219 -7.05 -8.69 19.27
C PHE A 219 -7.22 -10.13 19.74
N SER A 220 -6.14 -10.89 19.90
CA SER A 220 -6.17 -12.16 20.67
C SER A 220 -6.45 -11.92 22.16
N LEU A 221 -6.13 -10.71 22.64
CA LEU A 221 -6.52 -10.26 23.97
C LEU A 221 -8.05 -10.18 24.09
N ASN A 222 -8.55 -10.26 25.32
CA ASN A 222 -9.98 -10.23 25.59
C ASN A 222 -10.78 -11.29 24.80
N GLY A 223 -10.19 -12.48 24.63
CA GLY A 223 -10.88 -13.64 24.08
C GLY A 223 -11.32 -13.50 22.61
N TRP A 224 -10.56 -12.77 21.78
CA TRP A 224 -10.84 -12.64 20.35
C TRP A 224 -12.18 -11.97 20.02
N THR A 225 -12.67 -11.11 20.91
CA THR A 225 -13.95 -10.39 20.74
C THR A 225 -13.91 -9.28 19.70
N GLY A 226 -12.71 -8.90 19.22
CA GLY A 226 -12.50 -7.73 18.37
C GLY A 226 -12.47 -6.40 19.13
N PHE A 227 -12.54 -6.42 20.46
CA PHE A 227 -12.47 -5.23 21.31
C PHE A 227 -11.44 -5.40 22.42
N VAL A 228 -10.50 -4.48 22.49
CA VAL A 228 -9.48 -4.41 23.56
C VAL A 228 -9.58 -3.03 24.19
N LEU A 229 -9.81 -3.00 25.50
CA LEU A 229 -9.79 -1.75 26.25
C LEU A 229 -8.38 -1.16 26.20
N GLN A 230 -8.24 0.10 25.77
CA GLN A 230 -6.96 0.79 25.76
C GLN A 230 -6.31 0.79 27.16
N PRO A 231 -4.99 0.98 27.31
CA PRO A 231 -4.38 1.19 28.61
C PRO A 231 -4.97 2.39 29.36
N GLU A 232 -5.01 2.33 30.70
CA GLU A 232 -5.50 3.46 31.52
C GLU A 232 -4.64 4.71 31.35
N SER A 233 -3.32 4.55 31.19
CA SER A 233 -2.40 5.65 30.90
C SER A 233 -2.84 6.46 29.68
N MET A 234 -3.22 5.80 28.58
CA MET A 234 -3.67 6.46 27.34
C MET A 234 -4.99 7.22 27.47
N ARG A 235 -5.81 6.88 28.47
CA ARG A 235 -7.05 7.60 28.78
C ARG A 235 -6.84 8.79 29.72
N ASN A 236 -5.62 8.98 30.23
CA ASN A 236 -5.26 10.10 31.09
C ASN A 236 -4.75 11.28 30.24
N GLU A 237 -5.08 12.51 30.62
CA GLU A 237 -4.62 13.74 29.93
C GLU A 237 -3.09 13.90 29.94
N ALA A 238 -2.39 13.26 30.88
CA ALA A 238 -0.93 13.31 30.98
C ALA A 238 -0.20 12.44 29.95
N TYR A 239 -0.89 11.54 29.25
CA TYR A 239 -0.26 10.68 28.26
C TYR A 239 0.12 11.45 27.01
N ASP A 240 1.39 11.31 26.63
CA ASP A 240 1.94 11.87 25.41
C ASP A 240 2.08 10.73 24.38
N PRO A 241 1.31 10.74 23.27
CA PRO A 241 1.41 9.71 22.23
C PRO A 241 2.73 9.73 21.46
N MET A 242 3.49 10.83 21.54
CA MET A 242 4.77 10.99 20.84
C MET A 242 5.79 11.72 21.73
N PRO A 243 6.23 11.10 22.85
CA PRO A 243 7.04 11.77 23.85
C PRO A 243 8.46 12.05 23.34
N ASN A 244 8.96 13.25 23.65
CA ASN A 244 10.36 13.60 23.42
C ASN A 244 11.31 12.66 24.18
N GLU A 245 12.49 12.43 23.61
CA GLU A 245 13.44 11.46 24.17
C GLU A 245 13.90 11.79 25.60
N CYS A 246 13.97 13.07 25.95
CA CYS A 246 14.37 13.49 27.30
C CYS A 246 13.35 13.15 28.39
N LYS A 247 12.11 12.78 28.03
CA LYS A 247 11.06 12.37 28.98
C LYS A 247 10.98 10.84 29.15
N LYS A 248 11.88 10.09 28.49
CA LYS A 248 11.93 8.63 28.58
C LYS A 248 12.27 8.19 30.00
N LYS A 249 11.48 7.27 30.56
CA LYS A 249 11.76 6.63 31.84
C LYS A 249 11.79 5.12 31.62
N LEU A 250 12.87 4.47 32.03
CA LEU A 250 12.95 3.02 32.01
C LEU A 250 11.88 2.44 32.94
N GLN A 251 10.94 1.68 32.37
CA GLN A 251 9.87 1.02 33.13
C GLN A 251 10.17 -0.46 33.38
N MET A 252 10.77 -1.15 32.40
CA MET A 252 10.98 -2.58 32.43
C MET A 252 12.26 -2.94 31.66
N ILE A 253 12.96 -3.96 32.14
CA ILE A 253 14.01 -4.64 31.38
C ILE A 253 13.51 -6.06 31.09
N LEU A 254 13.42 -6.41 29.81
CA LEU A 254 13.06 -7.75 29.35
C LEU A 254 14.33 -8.44 28.82
N THR A 255 14.68 -9.58 29.42
CA THR A 255 15.76 -10.45 28.91
C THR A 255 15.15 -11.69 28.30
N VAL A 256 15.30 -11.85 26.98
CA VAL A 256 14.83 -13.03 26.24
C VAL A 256 16.03 -13.88 25.85
N ARG A 257 15.98 -15.18 26.18
CA ARG A 257 16.99 -16.16 25.77
C ARG A 257 16.33 -17.20 24.86
N VAL A 258 16.76 -17.25 23.61
CA VAL A 258 16.39 -18.31 22.67
C VAL A 258 17.30 -19.51 22.93
N ILE A 259 16.71 -20.65 23.32
CA ILE A 259 17.45 -21.87 23.66
C ILE A 259 17.39 -22.86 22.50
N ALA A 260 16.18 -23.19 22.05
CA ALA A 260 15.94 -24.23 21.05
C ALA A 260 14.56 -24.02 20.40
N ALA A 261 14.33 -24.72 19.29
CA ALA A 261 13.01 -24.84 18.66
C ALA A 261 12.71 -26.32 18.35
N ARG A 262 11.44 -26.63 18.03
CA ARG A 262 11.02 -27.96 17.60
C ARG A 262 10.02 -27.89 16.46
N HIS A 263 10.10 -28.84 15.53
CA HIS A 263 9.16 -28.98 14.40
C HIS A 263 8.99 -27.70 13.57
N LEU A 264 10.10 -27.03 13.22
CA LEU A 264 10.02 -25.87 12.34
C LEU A 264 9.52 -26.28 10.94
N PRO A 265 8.67 -25.46 10.31
CA PRO A 265 8.16 -25.75 8.97
C PRO A 265 9.28 -25.78 7.94
N LYS A 266 9.13 -26.61 6.91
CA LYS A 266 10.09 -26.67 5.79
C LYS A 266 9.71 -25.66 4.72
N SER A 267 10.63 -24.75 4.40
CA SER A 267 10.53 -23.83 3.27
C SER A 267 11.01 -24.54 2.00
N GLY A 268 10.20 -25.44 1.44
CA GLY A 268 10.54 -26.21 0.24
C GLY A 268 11.12 -27.60 0.52
N ARG A 269 12.02 -28.06 -0.36
CA ARG A 269 12.55 -29.44 -0.32
C ARG A 269 13.81 -29.61 0.55
N SER A 270 14.55 -28.53 0.81
CA SER A 270 15.79 -28.57 1.59
C SER A 270 15.52 -28.66 3.09
N ILE A 271 16.56 -29.04 3.85
CA ILE A 271 16.54 -28.94 5.30
C ILE A 271 16.68 -27.45 5.66
N ALA A 272 15.91 -26.99 6.65
CA ALA A 272 15.97 -25.60 7.08
C ALA A 272 17.27 -25.32 7.85
N CYS A 273 17.85 -24.14 7.61
CA CYS A 273 18.91 -23.54 8.42
C CYS A 273 18.33 -22.39 9.25
N PRO A 274 17.67 -22.65 10.40
CA PRO A 274 16.90 -21.64 11.09
C PRO A 274 17.75 -20.64 11.87
N PHE A 275 17.20 -19.44 12.03
CA PHE A 275 17.55 -18.46 13.06
C PHE A 275 16.25 -17.89 13.63
N VAL A 276 16.32 -17.24 14.80
CA VAL A 276 15.18 -16.59 15.44
C VAL A 276 15.44 -15.09 15.51
N GLU A 277 14.45 -14.30 15.08
CA GLU A 277 14.39 -12.86 15.32
C GLU A 277 13.43 -12.58 16.49
N VAL A 278 13.89 -11.80 17.46
CA VAL A 278 13.07 -11.27 18.55
C VAL A 278 12.93 -9.78 18.33
N GLU A 279 11.70 -9.30 18.19
CA GLU A 279 11.37 -7.89 17.99
C GLU A 279 10.45 -7.41 19.11
N ILE A 280 10.78 -6.27 19.71
CA ILE A 280 9.85 -5.48 20.51
C ILE A 280 9.16 -4.52 19.54
N CYS A 281 7.85 -4.68 19.38
CA CYS A 281 7.02 -3.79 18.57
C CYS A 281 6.23 -2.86 19.49
N GLY A 282 6.46 -1.57 19.38
CA GLY A 282 5.77 -0.57 20.17
C GLY A 282 6.05 0.83 19.65
N THR A 283 6.30 1.74 20.57
CA THR A 283 6.73 3.10 20.22
C THR A 283 8.13 3.05 19.60
N GLU A 284 8.50 4.09 18.85
CA GLU A 284 9.79 4.13 18.15
C GLU A 284 11.00 3.95 19.08
N TYR A 285 10.87 4.33 20.36
CA TYR A 285 11.93 4.22 21.34
C TYR A 285 11.96 2.89 22.10
N ASP A 286 10.87 2.11 22.08
CA ASP A 286 10.85 0.74 22.61
C ASP A 286 11.30 -0.27 21.55
N ASN A 287 11.22 0.11 20.27
CA ASN A 287 11.51 -0.77 19.14
C ASN A 287 12.96 -1.25 19.16
N ASN A 288 13.14 -2.56 19.29
CA ASN A 288 14.45 -3.21 19.26
C ASN A 288 14.33 -4.59 18.61
N LYS A 289 15.36 -5.01 17.89
CA LYS A 289 15.43 -6.28 17.17
C LYS A 289 16.74 -6.99 17.48
N PHE A 290 16.64 -8.28 17.76
CA PHE A 290 17.79 -9.15 17.93
C PHE A 290 17.63 -10.40 17.08
N LYS A 291 18.72 -10.92 16.52
CA LYS A 291 18.75 -12.16 15.75
C LYS A 291 19.77 -13.12 16.33
N THR A 292 19.41 -14.39 16.44
CA THR A 292 20.36 -15.45 16.79
C THR A 292 21.32 -15.73 15.62
N THR A 293 22.37 -16.50 15.88
CA THR A 293 23.13 -17.18 14.82
C THR A 293 22.24 -18.17 14.05
N VAL A 294 22.70 -18.58 12.87
CA VAL A 294 22.02 -19.61 12.07
C VAL A 294 22.48 -20.98 12.53
N VAL A 295 21.54 -21.90 12.75
CA VAL A 295 21.83 -23.34 12.90
C VAL A 295 21.69 -23.98 11.53
N ASN A 296 22.73 -24.67 11.06
CA ASN A 296 22.71 -25.30 9.74
C ASN A 296 21.98 -26.65 9.76
N ASP A 297 21.21 -26.92 8.70
CA ASP A 297 20.59 -28.22 8.40
C ASP A 297 19.85 -28.89 9.57
N ASN A 298 19.15 -28.10 10.39
CA ASN A 298 18.34 -28.63 11.49
C ASN A 298 17.06 -27.82 11.71
N GLY A 299 15.97 -28.24 11.08
CA GLY A 299 14.62 -27.72 11.35
C GLY A 299 13.83 -28.51 12.41
N LEU A 300 14.27 -29.70 12.81
CA LEU A 300 13.49 -30.57 13.70
C LEU A 300 13.67 -30.21 15.16
N ASN A 301 14.90 -29.96 15.59
CA ASN A 301 15.27 -29.69 16.99
C ASN A 301 16.54 -28.82 17.12
N PRO A 302 16.65 -27.66 16.45
CA PRO A 302 17.81 -26.78 16.56
C PRO A 302 18.00 -26.27 17.99
N VAL A 303 19.26 -26.11 18.39
CA VAL A 303 19.68 -25.53 19.67
C VAL A 303 20.67 -24.40 19.40
N TRP A 304 20.43 -23.23 19.99
CA TRP A 304 21.33 -22.08 19.92
C TRP A 304 22.20 -22.05 21.17
N THR A 305 23.45 -22.50 21.04
CA THR A 305 24.45 -22.46 22.11
C THR A 305 25.14 -21.09 22.16
N PHE A 306 25.39 -20.59 23.36
CA PHE A 306 26.17 -19.38 23.55
C PHE A 306 27.64 -19.61 23.17
N GLN A 307 28.24 -18.63 22.48
CA GLN A 307 29.66 -18.35 22.62
C GLN A 307 29.76 -17.32 23.75
N GLU A 308 30.49 -17.64 24.82
CA GLU A 308 30.82 -16.72 25.91
C GLU A 308 31.62 -15.51 25.41
#